data_AF-A0A285LUN0-F1
#
_entry.id   AF-A0A285LUN0-F1
#
_cell.length_a   1.000
_cell.length_b   1.000
_cell.length_c   1.000
_cell.angle_alpha   90.00
_cell.angle_beta   90.00
_cell.angle_gamma   90.00
#
_symmetry.space_group_name_H-M   'P 1'
#
loop_
_entity.id
_entity.type
_entity.pdbx_description
1 polymer ?
#
loop_
_entity_poly.entity_id
_entity_poly.type
_entity_poly.pdbx_seq_one_letter_code
_entity_poly.pdbx_strand_id
1 'polypeptide(L)'
;MAHTTDARPAATRARPASDTRSVAELVDDATTQLTRLVRDEMQLARLEMQDKTKGIAKGAGLAGAGSLLAFYGGAALIAAAVLALAIPLPDWAAALIVGVALLALGGVLALVGKKAVTEASPPVPSEAIEGVRDDVEAVKKGSRR
;
A
#
# COMPACT_ATOMS: atom_id res chain seq x y z
N MET A 1 -38.29 76.53 -34.12
CA MET A 1 -37.73 76.87 -32.81
C MET A 1 -36.43 76.10 -32.65
N ALA A 2 -35.34 76.83 -32.46
CA ALA A 2 -33.96 76.33 -32.51
C ALA A 2 -33.55 75.62 -31.20
N HIS A 3 -32.62 74.69 -31.38
CA HIS A 3 -31.68 74.07 -30.44
C HIS A 3 -31.63 74.60 -29.00
N THR A 4 -31.66 73.68 -28.04
CA THR A 4 -30.66 73.64 -26.96
C THR A 4 -30.42 72.19 -26.50
N THR A 5 -29.25 71.70 -26.87
CA THR A 5 -28.55 70.60 -26.21
C THR A 5 -28.28 71.00 -24.76
N ASP A 6 -28.71 70.21 -23.78
CA ASP A 6 -28.21 70.32 -22.41
C ASP A 6 -27.28 69.16 -22.10
N ALA A 7 -26.13 69.51 -21.57
CA ALA A 7 -24.95 68.68 -21.44
C ALA A 7 -25.03 67.84 -20.16
N ARG A 8 -24.80 66.53 -20.31
CA ARG A 8 -24.54 65.63 -19.17
C ARG A 8 -23.33 66.15 -18.37
N PRO A 9 -23.42 66.31 -17.04
CA PRO A 9 -22.23 66.42 -16.22
C PRO A 9 -21.56 65.05 -16.18
N ALA A 10 -20.40 64.93 -16.85
CA ALA A 10 -19.50 63.82 -16.70
C ALA A 10 -18.93 63.86 -15.26
N ALA A 11 -19.62 63.17 -14.35
CA ALA A 11 -19.07 62.88 -13.04
C ALA A 11 -17.84 61.98 -13.25
N THR A 12 -16.67 62.58 -13.10
CA THR A 12 -15.38 61.91 -12.98
C THR A 12 -15.51 60.80 -11.93
N ARG A 13 -15.70 59.55 -12.37
CA ARG A 13 -15.46 58.38 -11.53
C ARG A 13 -13.96 58.41 -11.22
N ALA A 14 -13.61 58.87 -10.02
CA ALA A 14 -12.32 58.59 -9.45
C ALA A 14 -12.14 57.07 -9.45
N ARG A 15 -11.34 56.55 -10.37
CA ARG A 15 -10.83 55.18 -10.29
C ARG A 15 -10.01 55.13 -9.00
N PRO A 16 -10.34 54.26 -8.02
CA PRO A 16 -9.44 54.04 -6.91
C PRO A 16 -8.10 53.53 -7.48
N ALA A 17 -7.04 54.02 -6.86
CA ALA A 17 -5.67 53.94 -7.33
C ALA A 17 -5.19 52.51 -7.58
N SER A 18 -4.38 52.38 -8.64
CA SER A 18 -3.28 51.42 -8.78
C SER A 18 -3.54 49.96 -8.38
N ASP A 19 -3.90 49.21 -9.42
CA ASP A 19 -3.73 47.77 -9.60
C ASP A 19 -2.23 47.36 -9.56
N THR A 20 -1.60 47.49 -8.40
CA THR A 20 -0.25 46.97 -8.12
C THR A 20 -0.32 46.15 -6.85
N ARG A 21 -0.84 44.91 -7.00
CA ARG A 21 -0.63 43.87 -5.99
C ARG A 21 0.85 43.80 -5.67
N SER A 22 1.19 43.79 -4.39
CA SER A 22 2.59 43.73 -3.98
C SER A 22 3.16 42.35 -4.29
N VAL A 23 4.48 42.26 -4.54
CA VAL A 23 5.17 40.96 -4.71
C VAL A 23 4.98 40.07 -3.49
N ALA A 24 4.83 40.66 -2.29
CA ALA A 24 4.54 39.95 -1.07
C ALA A 24 3.16 39.27 -1.08
N GLU A 25 2.12 39.93 -1.62
CA GLU A 25 0.77 39.35 -1.77
C GLU A 25 0.76 38.16 -2.75
N LEU A 26 1.50 38.24 -3.86
CA LEU A 26 1.58 37.15 -4.83
C LEU A 26 2.29 35.91 -4.26
N VAL A 27 3.33 36.12 -3.44
CA VAL A 27 4.05 35.03 -2.76
C VAL A 27 3.17 34.40 -1.67
N ASP A 28 2.39 35.20 -0.94
CA ASP A 28 1.44 34.70 0.05
C ASP A 28 0.31 33.88 -0.59
N ASP A 29 -0.26 34.37 -1.70
CA ASP A 29 -1.26 33.65 -2.49
C ASP A 29 -0.72 32.34 -3.06
N ALA A 30 0.49 32.35 -3.63
CA ALA A 30 1.13 31.16 -4.18
C ALA A 30 1.42 30.11 -3.09
N THR A 31 1.90 30.55 -1.93
CA THR A 31 2.16 29.67 -0.77
C THR A 31 0.86 29.05 -0.25
N THR A 32 -0.20 29.85 -0.21
CA THR A 32 -1.54 29.41 0.19
C THR A 32 -2.11 28.39 -0.80
N GLN A 33 -1.95 28.62 -2.11
CA GLN A 33 -2.39 27.69 -3.16
C GLN A 33 -1.60 26.38 -3.13
N LEU A 34 -0.28 26.43 -2.96
CA LEU A 34 0.55 25.23 -2.82
C LEU A 34 0.17 24.44 -1.57
N THR A 35 -0.09 25.11 -0.45
CA THR A 35 -0.53 24.46 0.80
C THR A 35 -1.89 23.79 0.62
N ARG A 36 -2.82 24.44 -0.11
CA ARG A 36 -4.11 23.84 -0.47
C ARG A 36 -3.92 22.62 -1.36
N LEU A 37 -3.14 22.72 -2.43
CA LEU A 37 -2.87 21.63 -3.35
C LEU A 37 -2.28 20.41 -2.65
N VAL A 38 -1.26 20.60 -1.81
CA VAL A 38 -0.64 19.51 -1.04
C VAL A 38 -1.66 18.88 -0.09
N ARG A 39 -2.52 19.70 0.54
CA ARG A 39 -3.58 19.18 1.42
C ARG A 39 -4.64 18.40 0.65
N ASP A 40 -5.01 18.83 -0.54
CA ASP A 40 -5.98 18.16 -1.41
C ASP A 40 -5.41 16.84 -1.93
N GLU A 41 -4.15 16.82 -2.37
CA GLU A 41 -3.47 15.60 -2.82
C GLU A 41 -3.32 14.58 -1.68
N MET A 42 -3.03 15.05 -0.46
CA MET A 42 -3.04 14.17 0.73
C MET A 42 -4.43 13.62 1.04
N GLN A 43 -5.50 14.42 0.87
CA GLN A 43 -6.86 13.95 1.07
C GLN A 43 -7.25 12.92 0.01
N LEU A 44 -6.89 13.15 -1.25
CA LEU A 44 -7.12 12.23 -2.34
C LEU A 44 -6.37 10.92 -2.13
N ALA A 45 -5.07 10.98 -1.81
CA ALA A 45 -4.26 9.81 -1.51
C ALA A 45 -4.84 9.01 -0.32
N ARG A 46 -5.36 9.68 0.72
CA ARG A 46 -6.03 9.02 1.84
C ARG A 46 -7.31 8.30 1.42
N LEU A 47 -8.10 8.86 0.51
CA LEU A 47 -9.31 8.22 -0.01
C LEU A 47 -8.96 7.00 -0.85
N GLU A 48 -8.01 7.15 -1.78
CA GLU A 48 -7.57 6.04 -2.64
C GLU A 48 -6.92 4.92 -1.82
N MET A 49 -6.10 5.27 -0.81
CA MET A 49 -5.55 4.29 0.12
C MET A 49 -6.63 3.56 0.90
N GLN A 50 -7.67 4.25 1.40
CA GLN A 50 -8.78 3.63 2.11
C GLN A 50 -9.54 2.64 1.23
N ASP A 51 -9.80 2.99 -0.03
CA ASP A 51 -10.49 2.09 -0.94
C ASP A 51 -9.65 0.87 -1.32
N LYS A 52 -8.33 1.05 -1.55
CA LYS A 52 -7.40 -0.07 -1.73
C LYS A 52 -7.32 -0.97 -0.50
N THR A 53 -7.29 -0.39 0.71
CA THR A 53 -7.19 -1.17 1.96
C THR A 53 -8.48 -1.89 2.33
N LYS A 54 -9.67 -1.38 1.99
CA LYS A 54 -10.94 -2.11 2.24
C LYS A 54 -10.97 -3.48 1.57
N GLY A 55 -10.53 -3.57 0.32
CA GLY A 55 -10.44 -4.83 -0.42
C GLY A 55 -9.47 -5.81 0.24
N ILE A 56 -8.29 -5.31 0.61
CA ILE A 56 -7.26 -6.09 1.31
C ILE A 56 -7.77 -6.56 2.69
N ALA A 57 -8.41 -5.69 3.46
CA ALA A 57 -8.93 -6.01 4.79
C ALA A 57 -10.05 -7.07 4.72
N LYS A 58 -10.97 -6.94 3.76
CA LYS A 58 -12.00 -7.96 3.53
C LYS A 58 -11.39 -9.28 3.08
N GLY A 59 -10.42 -9.23 2.17
CA GLY A 59 -9.69 -10.41 1.71
C GLY A 59 -8.95 -11.12 2.84
N ALA A 60 -8.22 -10.36 3.67
CA ALA A 60 -7.52 -10.87 4.85
C ALA A 60 -8.49 -11.44 5.90
N GLY A 61 -9.62 -10.77 6.14
CA GLY A 61 -10.66 -11.25 7.05
C GLY A 61 -11.28 -12.57 6.59
N LEU A 62 -11.66 -12.67 5.31
CA LEU A 62 -12.21 -13.90 4.73
C LEU A 62 -11.17 -15.02 4.68
N ALA A 63 -9.94 -14.72 4.28
CA ALA A 63 -8.85 -15.70 4.26
C ALA A 63 -8.53 -16.20 5.67
N GLY A 64 -8.51 -15.32 6.68
CA GLY A 64 -8.32 -15.67 8.08
C GLY A 64 -9.45 -16.55 8.62
N ALA A 65 -10.71 -16.14 8.42
CA ALA A 65 -11.86 -16.93 8.84
C ALA A 65 -11.92 -18.30 8.14
N GLY A 66 -11.68 -18.32 6.83
CA GLY A 66 -11.62 -19.55 6.05
C GLY A 66 -10.50 -20.48 6.51
N SER A 67 -9.31 -19.94 6.79
CA SER A 67 -8.18 -20.71 7.32
C SER A 67 -8.50 -21.32 8.68
N LEU A 68 -9.19 -20.58 9.56
CA LEU A 68 -9.58 -21.08 10.88
C LEU A 68 -10.62 -22.20 10.77
N LEU A 69 -11.64 -22.03 9.91
CA LEU A 69 -12.63 -23.09 9.64
C LEU A 69 -11.98 -24.32 9.02
N ALA A 70 -11.07 -24.13 8.05
CA ALA A 70 -10.32 -25.22 7.45
C ALA A 70 -9.42 -25.94 8.47
N PHE A 71 -8.82 -25.21 9.41
CA PHE A 71 -8.01 -25.78 10.49
C PHE A 71 -8.84 -26.69 11.40
N TYR A 72 -9.98 -26.20 11.91
CA TYR A 72 -10.85 -27.01 12.76
C TYR A 72 -11.53 -28.16 12.00
N GLY A 73 -11.96 -27.92 10.76
CA GLY A 73 -12.51 -28.96 9.88
C GLY A 73 -11.48 -30.06 9.60
N GLY A 74 -10.23 -29.67 9.32
CA GLY A 74 -9.10 -30.59 9.17
C GLY A 74 -8.84 -31.39 10.44
N ALA A 75 -8.85 -30.76 11.62
CA ALA A 75 -8.70 -31.44 12.89
C ALA A 75 -9.83 -32.48 13.14
N ALA A 76 -11.08 -32.14 12.80
CA ALA A 76 -12.19 -33.07 12.89
C ALA A 76 -12.04 -34.26 11.92
N LEU A 77 -11.56 -34.03 10.69
CA LEU A 77 -11.28 -35.10 9.72
C LEU A 77 -10.12 -36.00 10.18
N ILE A 78 -9.07 -35.43 10.77
CA ILE A 78 -7.97 -36.19 11.36
C ILE A 78 -8.51 -37.08 12.49
N ALA A 79 -9.33 -36.54 13.39
CA ALA A 79 -9.97 -37.32 14.44
C ALA A 79 -10.85 -38.45 13.87
N ALA A 80 -11.64 -38.16 12.84
CA ALA A 80 -12.46 -39.16 12.16
C ALA A 80 -11.60 -40.27 11.53
N ALA A 81 -10.46 -39.93 10.91
CA ALA A 81 -9.53 -40.90 10.35
C ALA A 81 -8.91 -41.80 11.42
N VAL A 82 -8.51 -41.21 12.57
CA VAL A 82 -8.02 -41.98 13.72
C VAL A 82 -9.09 -42.94 14.22
N LEU A 83 -10.32 -42.46 14.45
CA LEU A 83 -11.43 -43.30 14.91
C LEU A 83 -11.78 -44.42 13.92
N ALA A 84 -11.75 -44.14 12.62
CA ALA A 84 -11.99 -45.15 11.60
C ALA A 84 -10.90 -46.24 11.60
N LEU A 85 -9.63 -45.87 11.75
CA LEU A 85 -8.52 -46.82 11.85
C LEU A 85 -8.51 -47.57 13.18
N ALA A 86 -9.07 -47.00 14.24
CA ALA A 86 -9.22 -47.65 15.54
C ALA A 86 -10.29 -48.76 15.55
N ILE A 87 -11.10 -48.91 14.49
CA ILE A 87 -12.08 -50.01 14.41
C ILE A 87 -11.35 -51.38 14.44
N PRO A 88 -10.32 -51.62 13.60
CA PRO A 88 -9.53 -52.86 13.67
C PRO A 88 -8.22 -52.76 14.48
N LEU A 89 -7.82 -51.57 14.95
CA LEU A 89 -6.52 -51.35 15.62
C LEU A 89 -6.69 -50.74 17.02
N PRO A 90 -5.71 -50.92 17.94
CA PRO A 90 -5.67 -50.13 19.16
C PRO A 90 -5.59 -48.62 18.88
N ASP A 91 -6.29 -47.81 19.68
CA ASP A 91 -6.39 -46.34 19.51
C ASP A 91 -5.03 -45.66 19.35
N TRP A 92 -4.03 -46.09 20.14
CA TRP A 92 -2.68 -45.51 20.10
C TRP A 92 -1.98 -45.79 18.75
N ALA A 93 -2.19 -46.95 18.14
CA ALA A 93 -1.56 -47.32 16.88
C ALA A 93 -2.21 -46.56 15.72
N ALA A 94 -3.53 -46.43 15.73
CA ALA A 94 -4.26 -45.61 14.78
C ALA A 94 -3.80 -44.13 14.82
N ALA A 95 -3.68 -43.57 16.02
CA ALA A 95 -3.19 -42.19 16.20
C ALA A 95 -1.75 -42.01 15.69
N LEU A 96 -0.84 -42.97 15.94
CA LEU A 96 0.54 -42.90 15.44
C LEU A 96 0.61 -42.97 13.92
N ILE A 97 -0.17 -43.85 13.28
CA ILE A 97 -0.17 -43.98 11.81
C ILE A 97 -0.60 -42.66 11.16
N VAL A 98 -1.72 -42.08 11.63
CA VAL A 98 -2.20 -40.79 11.10
C VAL A 98 -1.21 -39.67 11.40
N GLY A 99 -0.63 -39.65 12.61
CA GLY A 99 0.38 -38.67 13.00
C GLY A 99 1.62 -38.70 12.12
N VAL A 100 2.17 -39.89 11.83
CA VAL A 100 3.33 -40.04 10.94
C VAL A 100 2.99 -39.61 9.51
N ALA A 101 1.81 -39.95 9.00
CA ALA A 101 1.37 -39.52 7.67
C ALA A 101 1.28 -37.98 7.56
N LEU A 102 0.72 -37.32 8.58
CA LEU A 102 0.65 -35.85 8.65
C LEU A 102 2.02 -35.21 8.78
N LEU A 103 2.93 -35.76 9.58
CA LEU A 103 4.30 -35.26 9.70
C LEU A 103 5.08 -35.42 8.39
N ALA A 104 4.90 -36.52 7.68
CA ALA A 104 5.50 -36.71 6.36
C ALA A 104 4.98 -35.68 5.36
N LEU A 105 3.66 -35.49 5.27
CA LEU A 105 3.05 -34.48 4.41
C LEU A 105 3.49 -33.06 4.78
N GLY A 106 3.46 -32.73 6.07
CA GLY A 106 3.91 -31.44 6.60
C GLY A 106 5.39 -31.18 6.32
N GLY A 107 6.24 -32.21 6.46
CA GLY A 107 7.64 -32.15 6.08
C GLY A 107 7.84 -31.83 4.60
N VAL A 108 7.11 -32.50 3.70
CA VAL A 108 7.16 -32.22 2.25
C VAL A 108 6.71 -30.79 1.96
N LEU A 109 5.58 -30.35 2.52
CA LEU A 109 5.08 -28.99 2.33
C LEU A 109 6.06 -27.93 2.87
N ALA A 110 6.69 -28.18 4.03
CA ALA A 110 7.69 -27.29 4.59
C ALA A 110 8.94 -27.18 3.70
N LEU A 111 9.38 -28.29 3.11
CA LEU A 111 10.51 -28.30 2.16
C LEU A 111 10.16 -27.55 0.87
N VAL A 112 8.97 -27.77 0.32
CA VAL A 112 8.51 -27.05 -0.89
C VAL A 112 8.36 -25.56 -0.60
N GLY A 113 7.75 -25.20 0.54
CA GLY A 113 7.61 -23.81 0.97
C GLY A 113 8.97 -23.12 1.17
N LYS A 114 9.91 -23.81 1.83
CA LYS A 114 11.29 -23.33 1.97
C LYS A 114 11.91 -23.07 0.59
N LYS A 115 11.77 -24.02 -0.34
CA LYS A 115 12.30 -23.88 -1.70
C LYS A 115 11.70 -22.68 -2.43
N ALA A 116 10.38 -22.52 -2.38
CA ALA A 116 9.69 -21.39 -3.00
C ALA A 116 10.15 -20.04 -2.42
N VAL A 117 10.33 -19.95 -1.09
CA VAL A 117 10.85 -18.74 -0.44
C VAL A 117 12.30 -18.46 -0.84
N THR A 118 13.14 -19.50 -0.93
CA THR A 118 14.55 -19.33 -1.33
C THR A 118 14.72 -19.02 -2.82
N GLU A 119 13.80 -19.45 -3.68
CA GLU A 119 13.84 -19.18 -5.13
C GLU A 119 13.19 -17.82 -5.48
N ALA A 120 12.23 -17.34 -4.70
CA ALA A 120 11.50 -16.10 -4.97
C ALA A 120 12.32 -14.81 -4.71
N SER A 121 13.46 -14.90 -4.01
CA SER A 121 14.35 -13.74 -3.81
C SER A 121 15.82 -14.17 -3.69
N PRO A 122 16.75 -13.65 -4.52
CA PRO A 122 18.10 -13.45 -4.02
C PRO A 122 17.99 -12.45 -2.84
N PRO A 123 18.65 -12.69 -1.69
CA PRO A 123 18.52 -11.87 -0.48
C PRO A 123 18.98 -10.41 -0.64
N VAL A 124 19.32 -9.98 -1.86
CA VAL A 124 19.68 -8.61 -2.21
C VAL A 124 19.37 -8.35 -3.69
N PRO A 125 18.74 -7.21 -4.06
CA PRO A 125 18.55 -6.83 -5.45
C PRO A 125 19.92 -6.51 -6.06
N SER A 126 20.37 -7.31 -7.03
CA SER A 126 21.67 -7.16 -7.68
C SER A 126 21.83 -5.79 -8.34
N GLU A 127 20.77 -5.29 -8.99
CA GLU A 127 20.76 -3.98 -9.65
C GLU A 127 20.86 -2.81 -8.64
N ALA A 128 20.25 -2.96 -7.45
CA ALA A 128 20.37 -1.96 -6.39
C ALA A 128 21.78 -1.94 -5.78
N ILE A 129 22.47 -3.09 -5.73
CA ILE A 129 23.88 -3.15 -5.31
C ILE A 129 24.79 -2.52 -6.38
N GLU A 130 24.53 -2.75 -7.66
CA GLU A 130 25.30 -2.14 -8.76
C GLU A 130 25.16 -0.62 -8.77
N GLY A 131 23.94 -0.09 -8.66
CA GLY A 131 23.74 1.36 -8.58
C GLY A 131 24.47 2.01 -7.40
N VAL A 132 24.43 1.38 -6.22
CA VAL A 132 25.17 1.87 -5.03
C VAL A 132 26.69 1.77 -5.22
N ARG A 133 27.20 0.76 -5.93
CA ARG A 133 28.63 0.64 -6.26
C ARG A 133 29.08 1.74 -7.23
N ASP A 134 28.29 2.02 -8.24
CA ASP A 134 28.57 3.07 -9.23
C ASP A 134 28.59 4.45 -8.58
N ASP A 135 27.64 4.72 -7.68
CA ASP A 135 27.58 5.96 -6.89
C ASP A 135 28.83 6.12 -6.00
N VAL A 136 29.27 5.04 -5.34
CA VAL A 136 30.49 5.05 -4.51
C VAL A 136 31.76 5.27 -5.36
N GLU A 137 31.83 4.68 -6.54
CA GLU A 137 32.94 4.92 -7.47
C GLU A 137 32.98 6.36 -7.98
N ALA A 138 31.83 6.95 -8.30
CA ALA A 138 31.72 8.33 -8.76
C ALA A 138 32.23 9.30 -7.68
N VAL A 139 31.85 9.10 -6.42
CA VAL A 139 32.33 9.89 -5.28
C VAL A 139 33.84 9.73 -5.07
N LYS A 140 34.36 8.50 -5.19
CA LYS A 140 35.80 8.22 -5.02
C LYS A 140 36.67 8.82 -6.13
N LYS A 141 36.16 8.89 -7.36
CA LYS A 141 36.81 9.57 -8.51
C LYS A 141 36.75 11.09 -8.35
N GLY A 142 35.65 11.63 -7.82
CA GLY A 142 35.49 13.08 -7.55
C GLY A 142 36.42 13.61 -6.46
N SER A 143 36.71 12.81 -5.42
CA SER A 143 37.59 13.19 -4.30
C SER A 143 39.09 13.20 -4.63
N ARG A 144 39.50 12.75 -5.81
CA ARG A 144 40.91 12.65 -6.24
C ARG A 144 41.35 13.76 -7.21
N ARG A 145 40.52 14.79 -7.40
CA ARG A 145 40.86 16.00 -8.17
C ARG A 145 41.15 17.18 -7.26
#